data_AF-A0A0K2GJ20-F1
#
_entry.id   AF-A0A0K2GJ20-F1
#
_cell.length_a   1.000
_cell.length_b   1.000
_cell.length_c   1.000
_cell.angle_alpha   90.00
_cell.angle_beta   90.00
_cell.angle_gamma   90.00
#
_symmetry.space_group_name_H-M   'P 1'
#
loop_
_entity.id
_entity.type
_entity.pdbx_description
1 polymer ?
#
loop_
_entity_poly.entity_id
_entity_poly.type
_entity_poly.pdbx_seq_one_letter_code
_entity_poly.pdbx_strand_id
1 'polypeptide(L)'
;MKRVVIEDLQPGMVLAKPVVNGAGLPVVAAGAQLDSTMIQRLSTLAVTAVYVEGESGDTAGQTLAELAAGLERRFRGVVQDPVQRLIFERLLAHLRSTRGMLDPDRSADR
;
A
#
# COMPACT_ATOMS: atom_id res chain seq x y z
N MET A 1 1.77 -8.52 -6.88
CA MET A 1 2.37 -7.51 -7.78
C MET A 1 1.36 -6.41 -8.03
N LYS A 2 1.72 -5.17 -7.72
CA LYS A 2 0.84 -4.00 -7.86
C LYS A 2 1.49 -2.98 -8.79
N ARG A 3 0.68 -2.33 -9.63
CA ARG A 3 1.11 -1.17 -10.42
C ARG A 3 0.92 0.09 -9.58
N VAL A 4 2.00 0.82 -9.32
CA VAL A 4 2.01 2.06 -8.55
C VAL A 4 2.55 3.17 -9.45
N VAL A 5 1.86 4.31 -9.48
CA VAL A 5 2.35 5.51 -10.19
C VAL A 5 3.54 6.09 -9.45
N ILE A 6 4.46 6.74 -10.16
CA ILE A 6 5.67 7.29 -9.53
C ILE A 6 5.37 8.25 -8.37
N GLU A 7 4.29 9.01 -8.49
CA GLU A 7 3.86 9.99 -7.49
C GLU A 7 3.43 9.34 -6.16
N ASP A 8 2.97 8.09 -6.20
CA ASP A 8 2.54 7.31 -5.04
C ASP A 8 3.64 6.35 -4.53
N LEU A 9 4.86 6.41 -5.09
CA LEU A 9 5.96 5.59 -4.62
C LEU A 9 6.49 6.11 -3.28
N GLN A 10 6.66 5.19 -2.34
CA GLN A 10 7.28 5.48 -1.05
C GLN A 10 8.61 4.73 -0.91
N PRO A 11 9.58 5.33 -0.20
CA PRO A 11 10.80 4.63 0.17
C PRO A 11 10.48 3.35 0.94
N GLY A 12 11.19 2.27 0.64
CA GLY A 12 11.01 0.95 1.24
C GLY A 12 10.22 -0.05 0.39
N MET A 13 9.55 0.38 -0.68
CA MET A 13 8.84 -0.51 -1.61
C MET A 13 9.82 -1.34 -2.46
N VAL A 14 9.54 -2.62 -2.69
CA VAL A 14 10.39 -3.50 -3.52
C VAL A 14 9.86 -3.56 -4.94
N LEU A 15 10.70 -3.47 -5.96
CA LEU A 15 10.27 -3.60 -7.35
C LEU A 15 9.99 -5.06 -7.74
N ALA A 16 8.81 -5.34 -8.28
CA ALA A 16 8.45 -6.65 -8.84
C ALA A 16 8.96 -6.87 -10.26
N LYS A 17 9.23 -5.78 -11.00
CA LYS A 17 9.76 -5.84 -12.37
C LYS A 17 10.94 -4.89 -12.53
N PRO A 18 11.93 -5.25 -13.35
CA PRO A 18 13.02 -4.34 -13.65
C PRO A 18 12.45 -3.11 -14.38
N VAL A 19 12.86 -1.93 -13.95
CA VAL A 19 12.53 -0.69 -14.65
C VAL A 19 13.60 -0.44 -15.70
N VAL A 20 13.18 -0.38 -16.97
CA VAL A 20 14.04 -0.08 -18.10
C VAL A 20 13.92 1.40 -18.48
N ASN A 21 15.01 1.99 -18.95
CA ASN A 21 14.98 3.33 -19.55
C ASN A 21 14.45 3.29 -21.00
N GLY A 22 14.29 4.46 -21.62
CA GLY A 22 13.88 4.57 -23.02
C GLY A 22 14.82 3.93 -24.05
N ALA A 23 16.05 3.55 -23.65
CA ALA A 23 17.00 2.80 -24.46
C ALA A 23 16.92 1.27 -24.24
N GLY A 24 15.98 0.80 -23.42
CA GLY A 24 15.79 -0.62 -23.10
C GLY A 24 16.79 -1.18 -22.08
N LEU A 25 17.63 -0.34 -21.47
CA LEU A 25 18.58 -0.77 -20.45
C LEU A 25 17.92 -0.79 -19.05
N PRO A 26 18.11 -1.85 -18.26
CA PRO A 26 17.58 -1.93 -16.89
C PRO A 26 18.30 -0.92 -15.99
N VAL A 27 17.56 0.05 -15.46
CA VAL A 27 18.08 1.05 -14.52
C VAL A 27 17.94 0.58 -13.08
N VAL A 28 16.86 -0.14 -12.78
CA VAL A 28 16.64 -0.74 -11.47
C VAL A 28 16.20 -2.17 -11.66
N ALA A 29 16.88 -3.11 -11.01
CA ALA A 29 16.55 -4.53 -11.08
C ALA A 29 15.25 -4.85 -10.32
N ALA A 30 14.57 -5.93 -10.72
CA ALA A 30 13.54 -6.52 -9.88
C ALA A 30 14.16 -7.03 -8.57
N GLY A 31 13.39 -6.99 -7.48
CA GLY A 31 13.83 -7.30 -6.11
C GLY A 31 14.58 -6.16 -5.42
N ALA A 32 14.82 -5.03 -6.10
CA ALA A 32 15.46 -3.86 -5.49
C ALA A 32 14.47 -3.07 -4.63
N GLN A 33 14.89 -2.73 -3.41
CA GLN A 33 14.17 -1.81 -2.54
C GLN A 33 14.37 -0.37 -3.00
N LEU A 34 13.27 0.38 -3.08
CA LEU A 34 13.27 1.77 -3.54
C LEU A 34 13.67 2.70 -2.40
N ASP A 35 14.76 3.43 -2.60
CA ASP A 35 15.14 4.56 -1.75
C ASP A 35 14.64 5.89 -2.32
N SER A 36 14.61 6.94 -1.50
CA SER A 36 14.22 8.30 -1.92
C SER A 36 15.01 8.79 -3.15
N THR A 37 16.31 8.49 -3.21
CA THR A 37 17.18 8.78 -4.36
C THR A 37 16.79 7.98 -5.60
N MET A 38 16.35 6.73 -5.45
CA MET A 38 15.89 5.90 -6.57
C MET A 38 14.56 6.40 -7.12
N ILE A 39 13.63 6.83 -6.25
CA ILE A 39 12.34 7.40 -6.66
C ILE A 39 12.55 8.68 -7.48
N GLN A 40 13.43 9.58 -7.04
CA GLN A 40 13.78 10.77 -7.84
C GLN A 40 14.36 10.41 -9.21
N ARG A 41 15.25 9.41 -9.27
CA ARG A 41 15.82 8.95 -10.56
C ARG A 41 14.74 8.40 -11.48
N LEU A 42 13.79 7.65 -10.94
CA LEU A 42 12.65 7.12 -11.70
C LEU A 42 11.77 8.24 -12.26
N SER A 43 11.52 9.31 -11.47
CA SER A 43 10.78 10.49 -11.95
C SER A 43 11.48 11.17 -13.13
N THR A 44 12.81 11.29 -13.08
CA THR A 44 13.62 11.88 -14.15
C THR A 44 13.62 11.04 -15.43
N LEU A 45 13.38 9.73 -15.32
CA LEU A 45 13.34 8.79 -16.46
C LEU A 45 11.99 8.79 -17.20
N ALA A 46 11.05 9.65 -16.82
CA ALA A 46 9.70 9.74 -17.39
C ALA A 46 8.91 8.41 -17.35
N VAL A 47 9.21 7.56 -16.37
CA VAL A 47 8.51 6.28 -16.17
C VAL A 47 7.17 6.58 -15.53
N THR A 48 6.05 6.32 -16.21
CA THR A 48 4.73 6.71 -15.68
C THR A 48 4.27 5.86 -14.48
N ALA A 49 4.68 4.59 -14.44
CA ALA A 49 4.30 3.66 -13.37
C ALA A 49 5.31 2.52 -13.26
N VAL A 50 5.49 2.00 -12.05
CA VAL A 50 6.35 0.84 -11.77
C VAL A 50 5.55 -0.26 -11.10
N TYR A 51 6.05 -1.50 -11.20
CA TYR A 51 5.45 -2.65 -10.55
C TYR A 51 6.22 -2.95 -9.28
N VAL A 52 5.53 -2.94 -8.13
CA VAL A 52 6.10 -3.27 -6.83
C VAL A 52 5.64 -4.64 -6.32
N GLU A 53 6.53 -5.33 -5.63
CA GLU A 53 6.24 -6.49 -4.80
C GLU A 53 5.45 -6.02 -3.59
N GLY A 54 4.30 -6.63 -3.41
CA GLY A 54 3.25 -6.15 -2.52
C GLY A 54 1.91 -6.71 -2.97
N GLU A 55 1.15 -7.20 -1.99
CA GLU A 55 -0.26 -7.50 -2.15
C GLU A 55 -1.02 -6.16 -2.15
N SER A 56 -2.12 -6.09 -2.91
CA SER A 56 -2.87 -4.85 -3.14
C SER A 56 -3.40 -4.23 -1.84
N GLY A 57 -2.60 -3.41 -1.17
CA GLY A 57 -3.00 -2.80 0.09
C GLY A 57 -1.82 -2.51 1.00
N ASP A 58 -0.87 -1.69 0.54
CA ASP A 58 0.09 -1.04 1.43
C ASP A 58 -0.71 -0.16 2.41
N THR A 59 -1.09 -0.79 3.51
CA THR A 59 -1.62 -0.16 4.71
C THR A 59 -0.48 0.04 5.71
N ALA A 60 0.76 -0.32 5.37
CA ALA A 60 1.94 -0.18 6.21
C ALA A 60 2.17 1.31 6.49
N GLY A 61 1.80 1.76 7.70
CA GLY A 61 1.84 3.16 8.11
C GLY A 61 0.47 3.81 8.34
N GLN A 62 -0.62 3.24 7.82
CA GLN A 62 -1.96 3.75 8.11
C GLN A 62 -2.41 3.26 9.49
N THR A 63 -2.95 4.19 10.28
CA THR A 63 -3.59 3.86 11.56
C THR A 63 -4.87 3.05 11.33
N LEU A 64 -5.32 2.32 12.35
CA LEU A 64 -6.58 1.59 12.30
C LEU A 64 -7.77 2.52 11.94
N ALA A 65 -7.73 3.77 12.40
CA ALA A 65 -8.73 4.79 12.10
C ALA A 65 -8.75 5.17 10.60
N GLU A 66 -7.58 5.38 9.98
CA GLU A 66 -7.49 5.74 8.56
C GLU A 66 -7.98 4.61 7.65
N LEU A 67 -7.73 3.36 8.05
CA LEU A 67 -8.18 2.19 7.32
C LEU A 67 -9.69 1.98 7.47
N ALA A 68 -10.22 2.15 8.68
CA ALA A 68 -11.66 2.13 8.91
C ALA A 68 -12.35 3.20 8.06
N ALA A 69 -11.84 4.43 8.05
CA ALA A 69 -12.35 5.51 7.23
C ALA A 69 -12.24 5.22 5.72
N GLY A 70 -11.16 4.58 5.28
CA GLY A 70 -10.98 4.12 3.90
C GLY A 70 -12.01 3.05 3.51
N LEU A 71 -12.30 2.12 4.42
CA LEU A 71 -13.31 1.10 4.24
C LEU A 71 -14.71 1.73 4.17
N GLU A 72 -15.04 2.64 5.09
CA GLU A 72 -16.31 3.37 5.11
C GLU A 72 -16.55 4.15 3.81
N ARG A 73 -15.53 4.83 3.27
CA ARG A 73 -15.65 5.53 1.98
C ARG A 73 -16.00 4.58 0.84
N ARG A 74 -15.39 3.38 0.80
CA ARG A 74 -15.65 2.37 -0.24
C ARG A 74 -17.05 1.76 -0.12
N PHE A 75 -17.52 1.54 1.10
CA PHE A 75 -18.83 0.93 1.36
C PHE A 75 -19.99 1.95 1.40
N ARG A 76 -19.70 3.26 1.37
CA ARG A 76 -20.72 4.32 1.42
C ARG A 76 -21.82 4.15 0.36
N GLY A 77 -21.45 3.76 -0.86
CA GLY A 77 -22.40 3.60 -1.98
C GLY A 77 -23.26 2.34 -1.89
N VAL A 78 -22.92 1.39 -1.03
CA VAL A 78 -23.56 0.07 -0.94
C VAL A 78 -24.15 -0.22 0.45
N VAL A 79 -24.21 0.77 1.33
CA VAL A 79 -24.67 0.65 2.72
C VAL A 79 -26.13 0.18 2.86
N GLN A 80 -26.92 0.35 1.80
CA GLN A 80 -28.33 -0.01 1.74
C GLN A 80 -28.53 -1.53 1.51
N ASP A 81 -27.50 -2.22 1.03
CA ASP A 81 -27.54 -3.67 0.78
C ASP A 81 -27.15 -4.44 2.05
N PRO A 82 -28.02 -5.32 2.57
CA PRO A 82 -27.77 -6.06 3.81
C PRO A 82 -26.57 -7.00 3.74
N VAL A 83 -26.26 -7.56 2.57
CA VAL A 83 -25.08 -8.41 2.37
C VAL A 83 -23.81 -7.57 2.38
N GLN A 84 -23.83 -6.41 1.74
CA GLN A 84 -22.69 -5.49 1.70
C GLN A 84 -22.38 -4.92 3.09
N ARG A 85 -23.42 -4.64 3.88
CA ARG A 85 -23.27 -4.27 5.30
C ARG A 85 -22.61 -5.38 6.11
N LEU A 86 -23.02 -6.63 5.93
CA LEU A 86 -22.42 -7.76 6.62
C LEU A 86 -20.93 -7.92 6.25
N ILE A 87 -20.58 -7.75 4.98
CA ILE A 87 -19.19 -7.80 4.51
C ILE A 87 -18.37 -6.68 5.17
N PHE A 88 -18.89 -5.45 5.21
CA PHE A 88 -18.24 -4.32 5.87
C PHE A 88 -17.95 -4.61 7.35
N GLU A 89 -18.94 -5.09 8.09
CA GLU A 89 -18.78 -5.41 9.52
C GLU A 89 -17.71 -6.50 9.76
N ARG A 90 -17.67 -7.53 8.90
CA ARG A 90 -16.65 -8.59 8.98
C ARG A 90 -15.25 -8.09 8.67
N LEU A 91 -15.10 -7.23 7.67
CA LEU A 91 -13.82 -6.61 7.33
C LEU A 91 -13.33 -5.68 8.44
N LEU A 92 -14.23 -4.91 9.06
CA LEU A 92 -13.88 -4.05 10.20
C LEU A 92 -13.45 -4.87 11.42
N ALA A 93 -14.15 -5.97 11.72
CA ALA A 93 -13.79 -6.89 12.80
C ALA A 93 -12.44 -7.56 12.54
N HIS A 94 -12.19 -8.00 11.31
CA HIS A 94 -10.91 -8.58 10.92
C HIS A 94 -9.77 -7.57 11.03
N LEU A 95 -9.95 -6.33 10.56
CA LEU A 95 -8.97 -5.26 10.73
C LEU A 95 -8.62 -5.02 12.20
N ARG A 96 -9.62 -5.04 13.09
CA ARG A 96 -9.41 -4.90 14.54
C ARG A 96 -8.66 -6.08 15.14
N SER A 97 -8.97 -7.33 14.77
CA SER A 97 -8.24 -8.49 15.26
C SER A 97 -6.80 -8.54 14.75
N THR A 98 -6.58 -8.30 13.46
CA THR A 98 -5.26 -8.40 12.82
C THR A 98 -4.30 -7.30 13.28
N ARG A 99 -4.80 -6.08 13.55
CA ARG A 99 -3.98 -4.96 14.06
C ARG A 99 -4.00 -4.82 15.58
N GLY A 100 -5.06 -5.22 16.27
CA GLY A 100 -5.11 -5.27 17.73
C GLY A 100 -4.15 -6.30 18.33
N MET A 101 -3.66 -7.27 17.53
CA MET A 101 -2.58 -8.18 17.91
C MET A 101 -1.18 -7.60 17.64
N LEU A 102 -1.07 -6.47 16.92
CA LEU A 102 0.19 -5.78 16.59
C LEU A 102 0.45 -4.56 17.50
N ASP A 103 -0.44 -4.25 18.44
CA ASP A 103 -0.23 -3.31 19.54
C ASP A 103 -0.04 -4.05 20.89
N PRO A 104 0.98 -4.91 21.10
CA PRO A 104 1.30 -5.40 22.44
C PRO A 104 2.03 -4.38 23.32
N ASP A 105 2.39 -3.19 22.83
CA ASP A 105 3.24 -2.25 23.56
C ASP A 105 2.71 -0.81 23.59
N ARG A 106 1.77 -0.56 24.50
CA ARG A 106 1.59 0.77 25.12
C ARG A 106 1.13 0.68 26.57
N SER A 107 1.51 -0.42 27.23
CA SER A 107 1.22 -0.72 28.63
C SER A 107 2.51 -0.71 29.47
N ALA A 108 3.37 0.27 29.25
CA ALA A 108 4.41 0.75 30.17
C ALA A 108 4.84 2.09 29.56
N ASP A 109 4.76 3.23 30.22
CA ASP A 109 5.28 3.51 31.54
C ASP A 109 4.52 4.71 32.12
N ARG A 110 4.33 4.66 33.42
CA ARG A 110 3.58 5.58 34.27
C ARG A 110 4.58 6.35 35.13
#